data_AF-A0A1I5P1C8-F1
#
_entry.id   AF-A0A1I5P1C8-F1
#
_cell.length_a   1.000
_cell.length_b   1.000
_cell.length_c   1.000
_cell.angle_alpha   90.00
_cell.angle_beta   90.00
_cell.angle_gamma   90.00
#
_symmetry.space_group_name_H-M   'P 1'
#
loop_
_entity.id
_entity.type
_entity.pdbx_description
1 polymer ?
#
loop_
_entity_poly.entity_id
_entity_poly.type
_entity_poly.pdbx_seq_one_letter_code
_entity_poly.pdbx_strand_id
1 'polypeptide(L)'
;MELKWKWLNAIVITLLLVTLLVVISKEKPNVSVHTTPLDTVSVNGSVEVVNLSENRIVLFSADVNSGNYGDLIVLEFDEETQSLKEVTNQNIYLDKFLD
;
A
#
# COMPACT_ATOMS: atom_id res chain seq x y z
N MET A 1 -29.22 41.04 19.61
CA MET A 1 -29.34 39.75 18.89
C MET A 1 -27.99 39.30 18.30
N GLU A 2 -27.15 40.23 17.85
CA GLU A 2 -25.86 39.94 17.20
C GLU A 2 -24.78 39.34 18.10
N LEU A 3 -24.75 39.69 19.39
CA LEU A 3 -23.74 39.19 20.32
C LEU A 3 -23.83 37.67 20.49
N LYS A 4 -25.05 37.13 20.61
CA LYS A 4 -25.28 35.68 20.74
C LYS A 4 -24.80 34.92 19.50
N TRP A 5 -24.99 35.48 18.31
CA TRP A 5 -24.53 34.89 17.05
C TRP A 5 -23.01 34.86 16.91
N LYS A 6 -22.31 35.94 17.36
CA LYS A 6 -20.84 35.97 17.38
C LYS A 6 -20.26 34.90 18.31
N TRP A 7 -20.84 34.72 19.50
CA TRP A 7 -20.41 33.67 20.42
C TRP A 7 -20.67 32.27 19.89
N LEU A 8 -21.82 32.05 19.22
CA LEU A 8 -22.16 30.76 18.65
C LEU A 8 -21.18 30.37 17.52
N ASN A 9 -20.84 31.32 16.64
CA ASN A 9 -19.83 31.09 15.60
C ASN A 9 -18.44 30.84 16.20
N ALA A 10 -18.04 31.59 17.22
CA ALA A 10 -16.75 31.39 17.89
C ALA A 10 -16.65 29.99 18.52
N ILE A 11 -17.73 29.50 19.12
CA ILE A 11 -17.80 28.14 19.68
C ILE A 11 -17.67 27.09 18.59
N VAL A 12 -18.42 27.22 17.48
CA VAL A 12 -18.38 26.26 16.37
C VAL A 12 -16.98 26.20 15.75
N ILE A 13 -16.34 27.35 15.51
CA ILE A 13 -14.99 27.43 14.94
C ILE A 13 -13.98 26.76 15.88
N THR A 14 -14.09 27.01 17.19
CA THR A 14 -13.21 26.40 18.20
C THR A 14 -13.36 24.88 18.22
N LEU A 15 -14.60 24.38 18.15
CA LEU A 15 -14.90 22.95 18.19
C LEU A 15 -14.38 22.23 16.93
N LEU A 16 -14.44 22.90 15.78
CA LEU A 16 -13.90 22.42 14.51
C LEU A 16 -12.36 22.38 14.51
N LEU A 17 -11.72 23.37 15.13
CA LEU A 17 -10.26 23.39 15.33
C LEU A 17 -9.79 22.25 16.24
N VAL A 18 -10.50 22.00 17.35
CA VAL A 18 -10.16 20.91 18.28
C VAL A 18 -10.31 19.55 17.61
N THR A 19 -11.39 19.33 16.85
CA THR A 19 -11.60 18.06 16.13
C THR A 19 -10.53 17.84 15.06
N LEU A 20 -10.15 18.88 14.31
CA LEU A 20 -9.04 18.80 13.36
C LEU A 20 -7.73 18.43 14.06
N LEU A 21 -7.46 19.03 15.22
CA LEU A 21 -6.25 18.77 16.01
C LEU A 21 -6.21 17.31 16.52
N VAL A 22 -7.36 16.74 16.90
CA VAL A 22 -7.48 15.33 17.29
C VAL A 22 -7.21 14.40 16.11
N VAL A 23 -7.74 14.69 14.93
CA VAL A 23 -7.54 13.85 13.73
C VAL A 23 -6.07 13.81 13.31
N ILE A 24 -5.38 14.95 13.30
CA ILE A 24 -3.95 14.99 12.94
C ILE A 24 -3.03 14.40 14.02
N SER A 25 -3.47 14.41 15.29
CA SER A 25 -2.68 13.87 16.40
C SER A 25 -2.86 12.36 16.57
N LYS A 26 -3.83 11.74 15.90
CA LYS A 26 -3.88 10.28 15.85
C LYS A 26 -2.71 9.80 15.01
N GLU A 27 -1.83 9.04 15.65
CA GLU A 27 -0.77 8.32 14.98
C GLU A 27 -1.39 7.51 13.83
N LYS A 28 -0.78 7.64 12.64
CA LYS A 28 -1.13 6.79 11.50
C LYS A 28 -1.10 5.33 11.98
N PRO A 29 -2.04 4.47 11.55
CA PRO A 29 -1.97 3.06 11.91
C PRO A 29 -0.59 2.56 11.50
N ASN A 30 0.23 2.22 12.49
CA ASN A 30 1.56 1.68 12.27
C ASN A 30 1.36 0.23 11.84
N VAL A 31 1.05 0.04 10.56
CA VAL A 31 0.99 -1.27 9.93
C VAL A 31 2.42 -1.74 9.73
N SER A 32 3.01 -2.25 10.80
CA SER A 32 4.30 -2.94 10.74
C SER A 32 4.07 -4.28 10.05
N VAL A 33 4.29 -4.32 8.73
CA VAL A 33 4.38 -5.58 8.00
C VAL A 33 5.74 -6.20 8.35
N HIS A 34 5.75 -7.07 9.36
CA HIS A 34 6.91 -7.92 9.61
C HIS A 34 6.97 -8.99 8.53
N THR A 35 7.73 -8.71 7.47
CA THR A 35 8.26 -9.78 6.62
C THR A 35 9.45 -10.38 7.36
N THR A 36 9.28 -11.54 7.99
CA THR A 36 10.44 -12.37 8.34
C THR A 36 11.05 -12.84 7.02
N PRO A 37 12.30 -12.46 6.68
CA PRO A 37 12.98 -13.10 5.57
C PRO A 37 13.03 -14.59 5.89
N LEU A 38 12.40 -15.40 5.06
CA LEU A 38 12.48 -16.85 5.19
C LEU A 38 13.91 -17.23 4.77
N ASP A 39 14.75 -17.64 5.73
CA ASP A 39 16.13 -18.10 5.48
C ASP A 39 16.21 -19.34 4.57
N THR A 40 15.06 -19.90 4.19
CA THR A 40 14.94 -20.97 3.20
C THR A 40 13.82 -20.64 2.23
N VAL A 41 14.19 -20.35 0.99
CA VAL A 41 13.22 -20.29 -0.13
C VAL A 41 12.68 -21.70 -0.30
N SER A 42 11.44 -21.93 0.12
CA SER A 42 10.68 -23.13 -0.26
C SER A 42 10.36 -23.02 -1.75
N VAL A 43 11.28 -23.50 -2.59
CA VAL A 43 11.10 -23.63 -4.03
C VAL A 43 10.06 -24.72 -4.28
N ASN A 44 8.79 -24.35 -4.24
CA ASN A 44 7.69 -25.17 -4.71
C ASN A 44 6.69 -24.27 -5.45
N GLY A 45 6.99 -23.90 -6.69
CA GLY A 45 6.17 -23.01 -7.53
C GLY A 45 6.20 -21.56 -7.05
N SER A 46 7.24 -20.83 -7.47
CA SER A 46 7.81 -19.67 -6.77
C SER A 46 7.12 -18.34 -7.07
N VAL A 47 5.93 -18.11 -6.49
CA VAL A 47 5.37 -16.75 -6.40
C VAL A 47 6.05 -16.01 -5.25
N GLU A 48 6.88 -15.03 -5.59
CA GLU A 48 7.56 -14.11 -4.67
C GLU A 48 6.76 -12.80 -4.56
N VAL A 49 6.71 -12.22 -3.36
CA VAL A 49 6.03 -10.94 -3.12
C VAL A 49 7.07 -9.90 -2.71
N VAL A 50 7.16 -8.82 -3.49
CA VAL A 50 8.09 -7.71 -3.24
C VAL A 50 7.29 -6.43 -3.01
N ASN A 51 7.60 -5.70 -1.94
CA ASN A 51 6.98 -4.40 -1.67
C ASN A 51 7.74 -3.30 -2.45
N LEU A 52 7.02 -2.49 -3.24
CA LEU A 52 7.61 -1.40 -4.02
C LEU A 52 7.50 -0.02 -3.33
N SER A 53 6.50 0.20 -2.48
CA SER A 53 6.21 1.49 -1.79
C SER A 53 5.00 1.37 -0.87
N GLU A 54 4.64 2.43 -0.11
CA GLU A 54 3.57 2.45 0.92
C GLU A 54 2.21 1.87 0.52
N ASN A 55 1.94 1.60 -0.76
CA ASN A 55 0.66 1.08 -1.21
C ASN A 55 0.72 0.12 -2.41
N ARG A 56 1.92 -0.38 -2.76
CA ARG A 56 2.11 -1.23 -3.96
C ARG A 56 2.95 -2.47 -3.66
N ILE A 57 2.44 -3.61 -4.11
CA ILE A 57 3.12 -4.89 -4.06
C ILE A 57 3.30 -5.45 -5.47
N VAL A 58 4.37 -6.22 -5.65
CA VAL A 58 4.63 -7.01 -6.84
C VAL A 58 4.56 -8.46 -6.47
N LEU A 59 3.83 -9.23 -7.28
CA LEU A 59 3.87 -10.68 -7.31
C LEU A 59 4.72 -11.07 -8.52
N PHE A 60 5.79 -11.80 -8.27
CA PHE A 60 6.68 -12.32 -9.30
C PHE A 60 6.65 -13.84 -9.26
N SER A 61 6.34 -14.49 -10.37
CA SER A 61 6.36 -15.94 -10.50
C SER A 61 7.40 -16.35 -11.53
N ALA A 62 8.45 -17.04 -11.09
CA ALA A 62 9.36 -17.74 -11.99
C ALA A 62 9.40 -19.22 -11.62
N ASP A 63 9.05 -20.08 -12.57
CA ASP A 63 9.28 -21.51 -12.41
C ASP A 63 10.80 -21.77 -12.52
N VAL A 64 11.35 -22.63 -11.67
CA VAL A 64 12.76 -23.05 -11.80
C VAL A 64 13.06 -23.74 -13.14
N ASN A 65 12.03 -24.21 -13.84
CA ASN A 65 12.12 -24.75 -15.20
C ASN A 65 11.73 -23.75 -16.30
N SER A 66 11.34 -22.50 -15.97
CA SER A 66 10.91 -21.52 -16.98
C SER A 66 12.08 -20.97 -17.82
N GLY A 67 13.32 -21.27 -17.44
CA GLY A 67 14.54 -20.80 -18.09
C GLY A 67 14.69 -19.29 -17.97
N ASN A 68 14.08 -18.56 -18.92
CA ASN A 68 14.15 -17.11 -19.04
C ASN A 68 12.80 -16.41 -18.86
N TYR A 69 11.74 -17.12 -18.46
CA TYR A 69 10.38 -16.58 -18.41
C TYR A 69 9.86 -16.38 -16.99
N GLY A 70 9.11 -15.32 -16.74
CA GLY A 70 8.38 -15.14 -15.49
C GLY A 70 7.14 -14.28 -15.69
N ASP A 71 6.20 -14.36 -14.75
CA ASP A 71 5.03 -13.49 -14.70
C ASP A 71 5.22 -12.45 -13.60
N LEU A 72 4.88 -11.20 -13.90
CA LEU A 72 4.91 -10.09 -12.95
C LEU A 72 3.54 -9.42 -12.90
N ILE A 73 2.98 -9.34 -11.70
CA ILE A 73 1.72 -8.64 -11.42
C ILE A 73 2.02 -7.56 -10.39
N VAL A 74 1.71 -6.31 -10.73
CA VAL A 74 1.73 -5.19 -9.77
C VAL A 74 0.33 -4.97 -9.26
N LEU A 75 0.16 -4.98 -7.94
CA LEU A 75 -1.08 -4.65 -7.26
C LEU A 75 -0.89 -3.37 -6.45
N GLU A 76 -1.91 -2.52 -6.47
CA GLU A 76 -2.01 -1.32 -5.64
C GLU A 76 -3.18 -1.47 -4.69
N PHE A 77 -2.98 -1.15 -3.43
CA PHE A 77 -4.04 -1.21 -2.44
C PHE A 77 -4.89 0.06 -2.51
N ASP A 78 -6.20 -0.06 -2.68
CA ASP A 78 -7.12 1.08 -2.67
C ASP A 78 -7.60 1.29 -1.23
N GLU A 79 -7.24 2.42 -0.62
CA GLU A 79 -7.61 2.74 0.76
C GLU A 79 -9.11 3.03 0.92
N GLU A 80 -9.79 3.52 -0.13
CA GLU A 80 -11.22 3.84 -0.09
C GLU A 80 -12.07 2.58 -0.12
N THR A 81 -11.68 1.61 -0.95
CA THR A 81 -12.40 0.34 -1.11
C THR A 81 -11.81 -0.82 -0.30
N GLN A 82 -10.68 -0.59 0.39
CA GLN A 82 -9.91 -1.58 1.15
C GLN A 82 -9.58 -2.83 0.33
N SER A 83 -9.22 -2.67 -0.95
CA SER A 83 -9.02 -3.79 -1.88
C SER A 83 -7.76 -3.65 -2.73
N LEU A 84 -7.12 -4.76 -3.08
CA LEU A 84 -6.02 -4.76 -4.05
C LEU A 84 -6.57 -4.66 -5.47
N LYS A 85 -6.08 -3.69 -6.22
CA LYS A 85 -6.37 -3.47 -7.63
C LYS A 85 -5.16 -3.82 -8.48
N GLU A 86 -5.38 -4.53 -9.57
CA GLU A 86 -4.35 -4.80 -10.55
C GLU A 86 -3.97 -3.50 -11.28
N VAL A 87 -2.67 -3.15 -11.21
CA VAL A 87 -2.09 -2.03 -11.94
C VAL A 87 -1.54 -2.51 -13.27
N THR A 88 -0.83 -3.63 -13.26
CA THR A 88 -0.31 -4.26 -14.48
C THR A 88 -0.08 -5.75 -14.27
N ASN A 89 -0.17 -6.49 -15.37
CA ASN A 89 0.20 -7.89 -15.47
C ASN A 89 1.05 -8.07 -16.73
N GLN A 90 2.28 -8.53 -16.57
CA GLN A 90 3.27 -8.62 -17.64
C GLN A 90 4.05 -9.91 -17.57
N ASN A 91 4.33 -10.45 -18.75
CA ASN A 91 5.24 -11.57 -18.92
C ASN A 91 6.66 -11.01 -19.13
N ILE A 92 7.58 -11.40 -18.27
CA ILE A 92 8.98 -11.01 -18.28
C ILE A 92 9.79 -12.09 -19.00
N TYR A 93 10.66 -11.66 -19.90
CA TYR A 93 11.69 -12.51 -20.48
C TYR A 93 13.07 -11.95 -20.13
N LEU A 94 13.92 -12.76 -19.50
CA LEU A 94 15.26 -12.41 -19.00
C LEU A 94 16.22 -11.98 -20.13
N ASP A 95 16.02 -12.47 -21.35
CA ASP A 95 16.79 -12.09 -22.53
C ASP A 95 16.62 -10.60 -22.93
N LYS A 96 15.55 -9.95 -22.46
CA LYS A 96 15.33 -8.50 -22.66
C LYS A 96 16.16 -7.63 -21.71
N PHE A 97 16.80 -8.21 -20.71
CA PHE A 97 17.51 -7.48 -19.64
C PHE A 97 19.00 -7.83 -19.55
N LEU A 98 19.46 -8.80 -20.34
CA LEU A 98 20.86 -9.21 -20.43
C LEU A 98 21.40 -8.77 -21.80
N ASP A 99 22.03 -7.59 -21.84
CA ASP A 99 22.87 -7.12 -22.97
C ASP A 99 24.21 -7.85 -23.00
#